data_AF-A0A920RYA0-F1
#
_entry.id   AF-A0A920RYA0-F1
#
_cell.length_a   1.000
_cell.length_b   1.000
_cell.length_c   1.000
_cell.angle_alpha   90.00
_cell.angle_beta   90.00
_cell.angle_gamma   90.00
#
_symmetry.space_group_name_H-M   'P 1'
#
loop_
_entity.id
_entity.type
_entity.pdbx_description
1 polymer ?
#
loop_
_entity_poly.entity_id
_entity_poly.type
_entity_poly.pdbx_seq_one_letter_code
_entity_poly.pdbx_strand_id
1 'polypeptide(L)'
;MKYENGEERCIACKLCSAFACQCNFNRFRRKEDGTRRTTRFDIDAFKCVYCGFCEEAFPVDAIVETDIFEYHMTENHQRLQTKEMLLQLGEDYREKILSKKEKDYPYK
;
A
#
# COMPACT_ATOMS: atom_id res chain seq x y z
N MET A 1 -2.23 4.62 -1.02
CA MET A 1 -2.83 5.94 -0.74
C MET A 1 -2.37 6.99 -1.75
N LYS A 2 -3.27 7.91 -2.11
CA LYS A 2 -2.94 9.14 -2.87
C LYS A 2 -2.97 10.38 -1.96
N TYR A 3 -2.25 11.41 -2.33
CA TYR A 3 -2.37 12.76 -1.78
C TYR A 3 -3.70 13.40 -2.23
N GLU A 4 -4.04 14.56 -1.67
CA GLU A 4 -5.25 15.31 -2.03
C GLU A 4 -5.21 15.84 -3.47
N ASN A 5 -4.02 16.10 -4.00
CA ASN A 5 -3.81 16.45 -5.41
C ASN A 5 -3.97 15.26 -6.38
N GLY A 6 -4.30 14.05 -5.88
CA GLY A 6 -4.45 12.84 -6.68
C GLY A 6 -3.14 12.12 -7.03
N GLU A 7 -1.98 12.60 -6.57
CA GLU A 7 -0.73 11.87 -6.76
C GLU A 7 -0.58 10.70 -5.80
N GLU A 8 -0.04 9.57 -6.25
CA GLU A 8 0.28 8.47 -5.36
C GLU A 8 1.40 8.84 -4.36
N ARG A 9 1.23 8.43 -3.10
CA ARG A 9 2.22 8.70 -2.05
C ARG A 9 3.49 7.85 -2.21
N CYS A 10 3.43 6.74 -2.94
CA CYS A 10 4.57 5.84 -3.10
C CYS A 10 5.74 6.54 -3.85
N ILE A 11 6.91 6.57 -3.21
CA ILE A 11 8.16 7.14 -3.76
C ILE A 11 9.15 6.07 -4.26
N ALA A 12 8.72 4.81 -4.36
CA ALA A 12 9.57 3.70 -4.78
C ALA A 12 10.87 3.54 -3.96
N CYS A 13 10.81 3.77 -2.64
CA CYS A 13 11.97 3.67 -1.73
C CYS A 13 12.48 2.24 -1.52
N LYS A 14 11.69 1.21 -1.90
CA LYS A 14 11.98 -0.23 -1.75
C LYS A 14 12.12 -0.74 -0.30
N LEU A 15 11.73 0.04 0.70
CA LEU A 15 11.75 -0.44 2.09
C LEU A 15 10.78 -1.61 2.31
N CYS A 16 9.64 -1.66 1.59
CA CYS A 16 8.73 -2.82 1.63
C CYS A 16 9.38 -4.14 1.25
N SER A 17 10.31 -4.14 0.29
CA SER A 17 10.98 -5.37 -0.14
C SER A 17 12.08 -5.82 0.82
N ALA A 18 12.50 -4.95 1.75
CA ALA A 18 13.46 -5.31 2.79
C ALA A 18 12.76 -5.98 3.99
N PHE A 19 11.49 -5.67 4.22
CA PHE A 19 10.66 -6.32 5.24
C PHE A 19 9.89 -7.51 4.64
N ALA A 20 9.58 -8.50 5.48
CA ALA A 20 9.19 -9.87 5.13
C ALA A 20 7.93 -10.05 4.26
N CYS A 21 7.29 -8.99 3.76
CA CYS A 21 6.25 -9.12 2.77
C CYS A 21 6.92 -9.43 1.42
N GLN A 22 6.62 -10.59 0.81
CA GLN A 22 7.02 -10.93 -0.56
C GLN A 22 6.26 -10.06 -1.59
N CYS A 23 6.35 -8.74 -1.44
CA CYS A 23 5.90 -7.78 -2.43
C CYS A 23 6.77 -7.98 -3.67
N ASN A 24 6.16 -8.37 -4.79
CA ASN A 24 6.85 -8.42 -6.07
C ASN A 24 7.05 -6.99 -6.57
N PHE A 25 8.07 -6.32 -6.03
CA PHE A 25 8.45 -4.98 -6.45
C PHE A 25 9.19 -5.07 -7.77
N ASN A 26 8.58 -4.57 -8.84
CA ASN A 26 9.22 -4.57 -10.16
C ASN A 26 9.19 -3.16 -10.78
N ARG A 27 10.39 -2.57 -10.80
CA ARG A 27 10.80 -1.34 -11.49
C ARG A 27 10.16 -0.04 -10.98
N PHE A 28 11.00 0.98 -10.97
CA PHE A 28 10.59 2.37 -10.89
C PHE A 28 10.93 3.03 -12.22
N ARG A 29 10.03 3.87 -12.72
CA ARG A 29 10.33 4.76 -13.83
C ARG A 29 10.44 6.17 -13.25
N ARG A 30 11.44 6.92 -13.69
CA ARG A 30 11.43 8.38 -13.50
C ARG A 30 10.38 8.94 -14.44
N LYS A 31 9.39 9.63 -13.88
CA LYS A 31 8.48 10.46 -14.67
C LYS A 31 9.23 11.70 -15.19
N GLU A 32 8.62 12.41 -16.14
CA GLU A 32 9.17 13.63 -16.74
C GLU A 32 9.37 14.76 -15.72
N ASP A 33 8.56 14.75 -14.65
CA ASP A 33 8.66 15.61 -13.47
C ASP A 33 9.87 15.29 -12.55
N GLY A 34 10.68 14.28 -12.88
CA GLY A 34 11.83 13.84 -12.08
C GLY A 34 11.47 12.95 -10.88
N THR A 35 10.19 12.72 -10.60
CA THR A 35 9.72 11.88 -9.50
C THR A 35 9.88 10.39 -9.83
N ARG A 36 10.06 9.56 -8.80
CA ARG A 36 10.15 8.10 -8.94
C ARG A 36 8.84 7.47 -8.51
N ARG A 37 8.25 6.69 -9.41
CA ARG A 37 6.98 5.98 -9.17
C ARG A 37 7.13 4.50 -9.52
N THR A 38 6.39 3.66 -8.80
CA THR A 38 6.43 2.21 -9.02
C THR A 38 5.63 1.86 -10.26
N THR A 39 6.17 1.01 -11.14
CA THR A 39 5.40 0.49 -12.28
C THR A 39 4.57 -0.72 -11.90
N ARG A 40 5.06 -1.53 -10.97
CA ARG A 40 4.38 -2.73 -10.48
C ARG A 40 4.58 -2.87 -8.98
N PHE A 41 3.49 -3.07 -8.27
CA PHE A 41 3.46 -3.27 -6.83
C PHE A 41 2.33 -4.23 -6.51
N ASP A 42 2.68 -5.50 -6.28
CA ASP A 42 1.69 -6.55 -6.01
C ASP A 42 1.96 -7.14 -4.63
N ILE A 43 0.90 -7.35 -3.85
CA ILE A 43 0.93 -8.02 -2.55
C ILE A 43 0.24 -9.37 -2.70
N ASP A 44 0.90 -10.44 -2.26
CA ASP A 44 0.31 -11.77 -2.18
C ASP A 44 -0.40 -11.92 -0.83
N ALA A 45 -1.72 -11.81 -0.83
CA ALA A 45 -2.57 -11.85 0.35
C ALA A 45 -2.47 -13.18 1.13
N PHE A 46 -2.03 -14.27 0.48
CA PHE A 46 -1.83 -15.56 1.15
C PHE A 46 -0.47 -15.67 1.85
N LYS A 47 0.50 -14.84 1.44
CA LYS A 47 1.83 -14.79 2.06
C LYS A 47 1.95 -13.65 3.07
N CYS A 48 1.10 -12.63 2.94
CA CYS A 48 1.01 -11.57 3.92
C CYS A 48 0.49 -12.14 5.25
N VAL A 49 1.18 -11.84 6.35
CA VAL A 49 0.77 -12.25 7.70
C VAL A 49 0.08 -11.12 8.48
N TYR A 50 -0.23 -10.00 7.81
CA TYR A 50 -0.98 -8.88 8.39
C TYR A 50 -0.35 -8.34 9.69
N CYS A 51 0.98 -8.14 9.67
CA CYS A 51 1.73 -7.71 10.86
C CYS A 51 1.83 -6.18 11.05
N GLY A 52 1.24 -5.36 10.18
CA GLY A 52 1.32 -3.89 10.27
C GLY A 52 2.67 -3.23 9.92
N PHE A 53 3.80 -3.95 9.89
CA PHE A 53 5.14 -3.34 9.66
C PHE A 53 5.29 -2.55 8.37
N CYS A 54 4.53 -2.89 7.31
CA CYS A 54 4.59 -2.13 6.07
C CYS A 54 4.05 -0.71 6.23
N GLU A 55 3.07 -0.49 7.12
CA GLU A 55 2.53 0.82 7.42
C GLU A 55 3.51 1.66 8.25
N GLU A 56 4.22 1.05 9.20
CA GLU A 56 5.18 1.74 10.07
C GLU A 56 6.51 2.04 9.36
N ALA A 57 6.99 1.12 8.53
CA ALA A 57 8.28 1.25 7.86
C ALA A 57 8.29 2.29 6.74
N PHE A 58 7.11 2.73 6.27
CA PHE A 58 7.02 3.60 5.10
C PHE A 58 7.13 5.08 5.49
N PRO A 59 8.10 5.82 4.91
CA PRO A 59 8.37 7.21 5.32
C PRO A 59 7.28 8.22 4.91
N VAL A 60 6.33 7.80 4.06
CA VAL A 60 5.33 8.68 3.44
C VAL A 60 3.92 8.07 3.48
N ASP A 61 3.70 7.09 4.35
CA ASP A 61 2.38 6.47 4.54
C ASP A 61 1.72 6.00 3.23
N ALA A 62 2.51 5.38 2.35
CA ALA A 62 2.04 5.00 1.02
C ALA A 62 1.09 3.79 1.05
N ILE A 63 1.27 2.91 2.04
CA ILE A 63 0.42 1.75 2.33
C ILE A 63 -0.10 1.90 3.76
N VAL A 64 -1.32 1.45 3.98
CA VAL A 64 -2.00 1.47 5.27
C VAL A 64 -2.81 0.19 5.37
N GLU A 65 -2.88 -0.39 6.56
CA GLU A 65 -3.73 -1.55 6.82
C GLU A 65 -5.16 -1.09 7.17
N THR A 66 -6.11 -1.44 6.30
CA THR A 66 -7.53 -1.12 6.50
C THR A 66 -8.21 -2.08 7.47
N ASP A 67 -9.32 -1.66 8.07
CA ASP A 67 -10.15 -2.51 8.95
C ASP A 67 -11.03 -3.52 8.18
N ILE A 68 -10.72 -3.77 6.90
CA ILE A 68 -11.47 -4.70 6.06
C ILE A 68 -10.87 -6.08 6.26
N PHE A 69 -11.61 -6.92 6.97
CA PHE A 69 -11.26 -8.33 7.19
C PHE A 69 -12.18 -9.28 6.41
N GLU A 70 -13.31 -8.79 5.90
CA GLU A 70 -14.31 -9.58 5.18
C GLU A 70 -14.01 -9.60 3.69
N TYR A 71 -13.08 -10.46 3.28
CA TYR A 71 -12.84 -10.74 1.87
C TYR A 71 -12.57 -12.22 1.65
N HIS A 72 -13.10 -12.75 0.56
CA HIS A 72 -13.01 -14.16 0.19
C HIS A 72 -12.45 -14.28 -1.21
N MET A 73 -11.56 -15.25 -1.41
CA MET A 73 -10.98 -15.57 -2.71
C MET A 73 -11.37 -17.01 -3.06
N THR A 74 -12.06 -17.19 -4.19
CA THR A 74 -12.42 -18.51 -4.72
C THR A 74 -11.30 -19.12 -5.56
N GLU A 75 -10.53 -18.27 -6.23
CA GLU A 75 -9.49 -18.70 -7.16
C GLU A 75 -8.10 -18.21 -6.73
N ASN A 76 -7.07 -19.03 -6.99
CA ASN A 76 -5.71 -18.73 -6.56
C ASN A 76 -5.13 -17.44 -7.16
N HIS A 77 -5.62 -16.98 -8.31
CA HIS A 77 -5.14 -15.75 -8.93
C HIS A 77 -5.62 -14.49 -8.17
N GLN A 78 -6.74 -14.59 -7.45
CA GLN A 78 -7.34 -13.49 -6.70
C GLN A 78 -6.54 -13.10 -5.45
N ARG A 79 -5.56 -13.93 -5.04
CA ARG A 79 -4.65 -13.61 -3.92
C ARG A 79 -3.72 -12.44 -4.21
N LEU A 80 -3.49 -12.11 -5.48
CA LEU A 80 -2.62 -11.03 -5.87
C LEU A 80 -3.39 -9.72 -5.85
N GLN A 81 -3.10 -8.88 -4.87
CA GLN A 81 -3.60 -7.52 -4.81
C GLN A 81 -2.65 -6.62 -5.61
N THR A 82 -3.11 -6.15 -6.77
CA THR A 82 -2.31 -5.28 -7.64
C THR A 82 -2.30 -3.84 -7.13
N LYS A 83 -1.36 -3.05 -7.66
CA LYS A 83 -1.23 -1.63 -7.34
C LYS A 83 -2.54 -0.87 -7.54
N GLU A 84 -3.24 -1.15 -8.64
CA GLU A 84 -4.48 -0.48 -9.01
C GLU A 84 -5.58 -0.80 -7.98
N MET A 85 -5.71 -2.07 -7.59
CA MET A 85 -6.67 -2.50 -6.56
C MET A 85 -6.39 -1.82 -5.22
N LEU A 86 -5.12 -1.79 -4.80
CA LEU A 86 -4.70 -1.15 -3.54
C LEU A 86 -4.92 0.37 -3.54
N LEU A 87 -4.71 1.01 -4.70
CA LEU A 87 -5.00 2.44 -4.86
C LEU A 87 -6.50 2.71 -4.80
N GLN A 88 -7.32 1.88 -5.44
CA GLN A 88 -8.78 2.00 -5.41
C GLN A 88 -9.32 1.83 -3.99
N LEU A 89 -8.87 0.79 -3.27
CA LEU A 89 -9.24 0.57 -1.87
C LEU A 89 -8.88 1.78 -0.99
N GLY A 90 -7.73 2.40 -1.23
CA GLY A 90 -7.30 3.61 -0.52
C GLY A 90 -8.15 4.84 -0.81
N GLU A 91 -8.80 4.92 -1.98
CA GLU A 91 -9.78 5.97 -2.29
C GLU A 91 -11.14 5.66 -1.65
N ASP A 92 -11.65 4.44 -1.82
CA ASP A 92 -12.97 4.01 -1.33
C ASP A 92 -13.09 4.14 0.19
N TYR A 93 -11.99 3.88 0.92
CA TYR A 93 -11.95 3.91 2.39
C TYR A 93 -11.17 5.10 2.96
N ARG A 94 -10.89 6.12 2.14
CA ARG A 94 -10.02 7.25 2.50
C ARG A 94 -10.39 7.92 3.82
N GLU A 95 -11.67 8.25 4.01
CA GLU A 95 -12.14 8.95 5.21
C GLU A 95 -11.93 8.12 6.49
N LYS A 96 -12.26 6.83 6.44
CA LYS A 96 -12.06 5.91 7.56
C LYS A 96 -10.58 5.75 7.90
N ILE A 97 -9.75 5.58 6.87
CA ILE A 97 -8.29 5.51 7.03
C ILE A 97 -7.78 6.76 7.74
N LEU A 98 -8.12 7.96 7.25
CA LEU A 98 -7.65 9.20 7.84
C LEU A 98 -8.11 9.39 9.29
N SER A 99 -9.39 9.11 9.58
CA SER A 99 -9.92 9.18 10.95
C SER A 99 -9.21 8.21 11.91
N LYS A 100 -8.90 6.99 11.46
CA LYS A 100 -8.15 6.03 12.27
C LYS A 100 -6.72 6.51 12.51
N LYS A 101 -6.04 7.01 11.47
CA LYS A 101 -4.68 7.53 11.60
C LYS A 101 -4.58 8.73 12.53
N GLU A 102 -5.57 9.62 12.52
CA GLU A 102 -5.60 10.77 13.43
C GLU A 102 -5.68 10.33 14.90
N LYS A 103 -6.45 9.27 15.18
CA LYS A 103 -6.56 8.69 16.53
C LYS A 103 -5.29 7.95 16.96
N ASP A 104 -4.61 7.32 16.01
CA ASP A 104 -3.39 6.53 16.24
C ASP A 104 -2.11 7.40 16.29
N TYR A 105 -2.13 8.57 15.64
CA TYR A 105 -1.00 9.51 15.56
C TYR A 105 -0.30 9.81 16.90
N PRO A 106 -1.00 9.97 18.04
CA PRO A 106 -0.34 10.22 19.33
C PRO A 106 0.53 9.06 19.85
N TYR A 107 0.38 7.85 19.30
CA TYR A 107 1.05 6.63 19.75
C TYR A 107 2.09 6.11 18.76
N LYS A 108 2.32 6.85 17.66
CA LYS A 108 3.29 6.53 16.62
C LYS A 108 4.66 7.16 16.86
#